data_AF-A0A0D8HRX5-F1
#
_entry.id   AF-A0A0D8HRX5-F1
#
_cell.length_a   1.000
_cell.length_b   1.000
_cell.length_c   1.000
_cell.angle_alpha   90.00
_cell.angle_beta   90.00
_cell.angle_gamma   90.00
#
_symmetry.space_group_name_H-M   'P 1'
#
loop_
_entity.id
_entity.type
_entity.pdbx_description
1 polymer ?
#
loop_
_entity_poly.entity_id
_entity_poly.type
_entity_poly.pdbx_seq_one_letter_code
_entity_poly.pdbx_strand_id
1 'polypeptide(L)'
;MKRTDIATRSRQVLDVVLTSDLLTGVRVSAVVAAVSLAAVLLRAPVELRVCAVAALLVIPAWAAAALILGKMPGSTDTRFDGLEKPLRVLLPALFTLIILLETVLALGPLGFQLTTSTIALALFAVSAVMLSLLAIHIRRSPRKPESRAAPDVPWRRVGKTALVSLALTTLCVGALIGALAMQTTQPERYVNTILTGPDTAIAGQLAVAPGSPVDIEWTSYSYGFLFPTLPPDVSATIGGVSPTDPRFVTTPPTAPFDTNTNARSAQVGTVSFLAPNEPGRYRVAIDIVIAQTPDTVGVGPTSLVLYLSVAP
;
A
#
# COMPACT_ATOMS: atom_id res chain seq x y z
N MET A 1 -28.40 20.28 34.03
CA MET A 1 -27.78 18.94 34.19
C MET A 1 -26.27 19.12 34.26
N LYS A 2 -25.64 18.68 35.36
CA LYS A 2 -24.25 18.99 35.70
C LYS A 2 -23.30 17.95 35.08
N ARG A 3 -22.15 18.40 34.55
CA ARG A 3 -21.07 17.56 33.95
C ARG A 3 -20.63 16.37 34.82
N THR A 4 -20.90 16.41 36.12
CA THR A 4 -20.60 15.35 37.10
C THR A 4 -21.49 14.10 36.95
N ASP A 5 -22.70 14.22 36.40
CA ASP A 5 -23.62 13.08 36.22
C ASP A 5 -23.24 12.17 35.04
N ILE A 6 -22.58 12.74 34.01
CA ILE A 6 -22.19 11.98 32.82
C ILE A 6 -20.97 11.10 33.13
N ALA A 7 -20.01 11.62 33.90
CA ALA A 7 -18.81 10.89 34.31
C ALA A 7 -19.11 9.76 35.31
N THR A 8 -20.13 9.91 36.16
CA THR A 8 -20.58 8.86 37.08
C THR A 8 -21.39 7.78 36.34
N ARG A 9 -22.25 8.15 35.39
CA ARG A 9 -22.96 7.17 34.55
C ARG A 9 -22.01 6.42 33.61
N SER A 10 -21.01 7.08 33.03
CA SER A 10 -20.01 6.40 32.20
C SER A 10 -19.15 5.43 33.01
N ARG A 11 -18.81 5.77 34.26
CA ARG A 11 -18.15 4.85 35.20
C ARG A 11 -19.03 3.67 35.59
N GLN A 12 -20.32 3.90 35.89
CA GLN A 12 -21.25 2.82 36.23
C GLN A 12 -21.50 1.87 35.06
N VAL A 13 -21.55 2.35 33.81
CA VAL A 13 -21.65 1.48 32.64
C VAL A 13 -20.36 0.69 32.43
N LEU A 14 -19.19 1.31 32.64
CA LEU A 14 -17.91 0.60 32.59
C LEU A 14 -17.82 -0.47 33.69
N ASP A 15 -18.23 -0.14 34.92
CA ASP A 15 -18.23 -1.05 36.06
C ASP A 15 -19.21 -2.20 35.84
N VAL A 16 -20.42 -1.94 35.36
CA VAL A 16 -21.39 -3.02 35.03
C VAL A 16 -20.85 -3.94 33.93
N VAL A 17 -20.15 -3.40 32.93
CA VAL A 17 -19.49 -4.22 31.89
C VAL A 17 -18.30 -5.02 32.46
N LEU A 18 -17.62 -4.51 33.49
CA LEU A 18 -16.48 -5.14 34.14
C LEU A 18 -16.85 -6.11 35.28
N THR A 19 -18.03 -5.96 35.92
CA THR A 19 -18.48 -6.79 37.06
C THR A 19 -19.52 -7.85 36.69
N SER A 20 -20.04 -7.82 35.46
CA SER A 20 -20.98 -8.84 34.99
C SER A 20 -20.30 -10.18 34.74
N ASP A 21 -21.04 -11.28 34.90
CA ASP A 21 -20.63 -12.60 34.43
C ASP A 21 -20.00 -12.50 33.02
N LEU A 22 -18.84 -13.14 32.81
CA LEU A 22 -18.05 -13.07 31.56
C LEU A 22 -18.90 -13.34 30.30
N LEU A 23 -19.92 -14.19 30.42
CA LEU A 23 -20.91 -14.46 29.36
C LEU A 23 -21.79 -13.25 29.03
N THR A 24 -22.21 -12.48 30.03
CA THR A 24 -22.95 -11.23 29.86
C THR A 24 -22.05 -10.16 29.25
N GLY A 25 -20.78 -10.07 29.68
CA GLY A 25 -19.78 -9.17 29.08
C GLY A 25 -19.54 -9.45 27.58
N VAL A 26 -19.46 -10.73 27.18
CA VAL A 26 -19.35 -11.12 25.76
C VAL A 26 -20.59 -10.71 24.96
N ARG A 27 -21.80 -10.92 25.50
CA ARG A 27 -23.06 -10.55 24.83
C ARG A 27 -23.20 -9.05 24.63
N VAL A 28 -22.90 -8.26 25.67
CA VAL A 28 -22.94 -6.79 25.61
C VAL A 28 -21.92 -6.28 24.59
N SER A 29 -20.68 -6.79 24.62
CA SER A 29 -19.64 -6.42 23.66
C SER A 29 -20.00 -6.78 22.21
N ALA A 30 -20.66 -7.92 21.98
CA ALA A 30 -21.12 -8.30 20.64
C ALA A 30 -22.20 -7.34 20.10
N VAL A 31 -23.15 -6.92 20.95
CA VAL A 31 -24.17 -5.93 20.59
C VAL A 31 -23.53 -4.57 20.30
N VAL A 32 -22.60 -4.13 21.14
CA VAL A 32 -21.87 -2.85 20.95
C VAL A 32 -21.06 -2.86 19.65
N ALA A 33 -20.40 -3.98 19.32
CA ALA A 33 -19.69 -4.13 18.05
C ALA A 33 -20.64 -4.03 16.84
N ALA A 34 -21.79 -4.69 16.89
CA ALA A 34 -22.77 -4.67 15.81
C ALA A 34 -23.37 -3.26 15.59
N VAL A 35 -23.73 -2.57 16.68
CA VAL A 35 -24.22 -1.18 16.63
C VAL A 35 -23.15 -0.22 16.11
N SER A 36 -21.89 -0.42 16.50
CA SER A 36 -20.75 0.39 16.05
C SER A 36 -20.49 0.21 14.55
N LEU A 37 -20.55 -1.02 14.04
CA LEU A 37 -20.47 -1.29 12.60
C LEU A 37 -21.62 -0.59 11.85
N ALA A 38 -22.85 -0.74 12.32
CA ALA A 38 -24.02 -0.12 11.70
C ALA A 38 -23.90 1.41 11.65
N ALA A 39 -23.40 2.05 12.71
CA ALA A 39 -23.17 3.49 12.76
C ALA A 39 -22.15 3.97 11.71
N VAL A 40 -21.10 3.18 11.44
CA VAL A 40 -20.11 3.52 10.40
C VAL A 40 -20.68 3.31 9.00
N LEU A 41 -21.37 2.19 8.75
CA LEU A 41 -21.95 1.88 7.44
C LEU A 41 -23.09 2.84 7.05
N LEU A 42 -23.90 3.28 8.01
CA LEU A 42 -24.99 4.23 7.80
C LEU A 42 -24.53 5.71 7.77
N ARG A 43 -23.21 5.97 7.75
CA ARG A 43 -22.63 7.32 7.69
C ARG A 43 -23.15 8.26 8.79
N ALA A 44 -23.21 7.78 10.04
CA ALA A 44 -23.58 8.59 11.20
C ALA A 44 -22.71 9.87 11.34
N PRO A 45 -23.11 10.86 12.15
CA PRO A 45 -22.27 12.02 12.49
C PRO A 45 -20.83 11.64 12.85
N VAL A 46 -19.86 12.50 12.50
CA VAL A 46 -18.41 12.23 12.66
C VAL A 46 -18.07 11.83 14.10
N GLU A 47 -18.67 12.50 15.07
CA GLU A 47 -18.50 12.24 16.51
C GLU A 47 -18.89 10.81 16.89
N LEU A 48 -20.02 10.31 16.39
CA LEU A 48 -20.48 8.94 16.63
C LEU A 48 -19.62 7.91 15.90
N ARG A 49 -19.10 8.24 14.73
CA ARG A 49 -18.17 7.36 13.99
C ARG A 49 -16.85 7.19 14.73
N VAL A 50 -16.30 8.25 15.32
CA VAL A 50 -15.07 8.17 16.12
C VAL A 50 -15.28 7.27 17.34
N CYS A 51 -16.40 7.44 18.06
CA CYS A 51 -16.75 6.57 19.17
C CYS A 51 -16.96 5.11 18.74
N ALA A 52 -17.61 4.87 17.61
CA ALA A 52 -17.83 3.54 17.06
C ALA A 52 -16.51 2.83 16.69
N VAL A 53 -15.57 3.54 16.05
CA VAL A 53 -14.24 3.00 15.72
C VAL A 53 -13.45 2.71 17.00
N ALA A 54 -13.50 3.60 18.00
CA ALA A 54 -12.85 3.37 19.28
C ALA A 54 -13.43 2.13 19.99
N ALA A 55 -14.74 1.93 19.98
CA ALA A 55 -15.37 0.75 20.54
C ALA A 55 -14.92 -0.54 19.84
N LEU A 56 -14.87 -0.53 18.49
CA LEU A 56 -14.41 -1.66 17.68
C LEU A 56 -12.91 -1.99 17.88
N LEU A 57 -12.11 -1.04 18.38
CA LEU A 57 -10.71 -1.28 18.77
C LEU A 57 -10.59 -1.87 20.18
N VAL A 58 -11.41 -1.37 21.12
CA VAL A 58 -11.34 -1.76 22.54
C VAL A 58 -11.89 -3.16 22.78
N ILE A 59 -12.96 -3.55 22.07
CA ILE A 59 -13.62 -4.86 22.22
C ILE A 59 -12.68 -6.05 21.95
N PRO A 60 -11.97 -6.14 20.81
CA PRO A 60 -11.05 -7.25 20.55
C PRO A 60 -9.86 -7.23 21.52
N ALA A 61 -9.40 -6.04 21.95
CA ALA A 61 -8.32 -5.91 22.92
C ALA A 61 -8.72 -6.45 24.29
N TRP A 62 -9.93 -6.14 24.73
CA TRP A 62 -10.51 -6.69 25.96
C TRP A 62 -10.68 -8.22 25.86
N ALA A 63 -11.18 -8.72 24.72
CA ALA A 63 -11.37 -10.15 24.51
C ALA A 63 -10.04 -10.93 24.48
N ALA A 64 -9.02 -10.39 23.81
CA ALA A 64 -7.67 -10.92 23.80
C ALA A 64 -7.04 -10.90 25.20
N ALA A 65 -7.22 -9.81 25.96
CA ALA A 65 -6.76 -9.72 27.34
C ALA A 65 -7.42 -10.79 28.24
N ALA A 66 -8.73 -11.00 28.10
CA ALA A 66 -9.46 -12.03 28.84
C ALA A 66 -9.01 -13.46 28.44
N LEU A 67 -8.68 -13.69 27.17
CA LEU A 67 -8.14 -14.97 26.68
C LEU A 67 -6.71 -15.24 27.20
N ILE A 68 -5.83 -14.23 27.20
CA ILE A 68 -4.40 -14.38 27.54
C ILE A 68 -4.20 -14.41 29.06
N LEU A 69 -4.91 -13.55 29.80
CA LEU A 69 -4.73 -13.36 31.24
C LEU A 69 -5.71 -14.21 32.08
N GLY A 70 -6.82 -14.67 31.49
CA GLY A 70 -7.90 -15.33 32.21
C GLY A 70 -8.81 -14.34 32.94
N LYS A 71 -9.42 -14.76 34.07
CA LYS A 71 -10.33 -13.92 34.88
C LYS A 71 -9.59 -12.65 35.30
N MET A 72 -9.94 -11.50 34.72
CA MET A 72 -9.34 -10.22 35.11
C MET A 72 -9.64 -9.97 36.60
N PRO A 73 -8.61 -9.77 37.44
CA PRO A 73 -8.83 -9.59 38.86
C PRO A 73 -9.44 -8.21 39.09
N GLY A 74 -10.72 -8.21 39.48
CA GLY A 74 -11.28 -7.16 40.32
C GLY A 74 -10.81 -7.27 41.78
N SER A 75 -9.85 -8.14 42.11
CA SER A 75 -9.33 -8.27 43.46
C SER A 75 -8.16 -7.33 43.70
N THR A 76 -8.35 -6.50 44.71
CA THR A 76 -7.38 -5.89 45.62
C THR A 76 -6.27 -6.86 46.06
N ASP A 77 -5.41 -7.30 45.15
CA ASP A 77 -4.14 -7.94 45.48
C ASP A 77 -2.99 -7.03 45.05
N THR A 78 -2.48 -6.31 46.03
CA THR A 78 -1.39 -5.33 45.95
C THR A 78 0.01 -5.96 45.82
N ARG A 79 0.11 -7.24 45.42
CA ARG A 79 1.37 -8.02 45.48
C ARG A 79 2.16 -8.16 44.18
N PHE A 80 1.75 -7.52 43.08
CA PHE A 80 2.52 -7.54 41.83
C PHE A 80 3.17 -6.19 41.57
N ASP A 81 4.50 -6.15 41.73
CA ASP A 81 5.38 -4.98 41.65
C ASP A 81 5.42 -4.31 40.26
N GLY A 82 5.39 -2.98 40.30
CA GLY A 82 5.92 -1.99 39.34
C GLY A 82 5.67 -2.12 37.85
N LEU A 83 6.17 -3.19 37.21
CA LEU A 83 6.24 -3.34 35.75
C LEU A 83 5.33 -4.43 35.17
N GLU A 84 4.89 -5.42 35.97
CA GLU A 84 4.06 -6.50 35.42
C GLU A 84 2.63 -6.05 35.10
N LYS A 85 2.08 -5.10 35.85
CA LYS A 85 0.75 -4.52 35.61
C LYS A 85 0.65 -3.82 34.25
N PRO A 86 1.53 -2.86 33.90
CA PRO A 86 1.46 -2.22 32.59
C PRO A 86 1.72 -3.21 31.46
N LEU A 87 2.64 -4.17 31.63
CA LEU A 87 2.92 -5.18 30.60
C LEU A 87 1.72 -6.11 30.35
N ARG A 88 0.98 -6.52 31.39
CA ARG A 88 -0.23 -7.34 31.26
C ARG A 88 -1.35 -6.60 30.52
N VAL A 89 -1.43 -5.28 30.63
CA VAL A 89 -2.45 -4.47 29.94
C VAL A 89 -2.01 -4.09 28.52
N LEU A 90 -0.73 -3.77 28.33
CA LEU A 90 -0.17 -3.34 27.05
C LEU A 90 0.01 -4.49 26.06
N LEU A 91 0.41 -5.68 26.51
CA LEU A 91 0.71 -6.80 25.63
C LEU A 91 -0.51 -7.28 24.82
N PRO A 92 -1.72 -7.47 25.41
CA PRO A 92 -2.91 -7.84 24.65
C PRO A 92 -3.39 -6.71 23.72
N ALA A 93 -3.21 -5.45 24.12
CA ALA A 93 -3.56 -4.30 23.31
C ALA A 93 -2.65 -4.19 22.07
N LEU A 94 -1.34 -4.34 22.24
CA LEU A 94 -0.36 -4.38 21.15
C LEU A 94 -0.60 -5.57 20.22
N PHE A 95 -0.89 -6.75 20.78
CA PHE A 95 -1.20 -7.94 19.98
C PHE A 95 -2.45 -7.74 19.13
N THR A 96 -3.49 -7.14 19.69
CA THR A 96 -4.71 -6.82 18.96
C THR A 96 -4.46 -5.78 17.88
N LEU A 97 -3.66 -4.75 18.17
CA LEU A 97 -3.30 -3.72 17.21
C LEU A 97 -2.52 -4.30 16.02
N ILE A 98 -1.63 -5.26 16.28
CA ILE A 98 -0.87 -5.98 15.24
C ILE A 98 -1.80 -6.78 14.33
N ILE A 99 -2.66 -7.63 14.90
CA ILE A 99 -3.63 -8.44 14.11
C ILE A 99 -4.53 -7.54 13.27
N LEU A 100 -4.94 -6.42 13.85
CA LEU A 100 -5.83 -5.46 13.22
C LEU A 100 -5.13 -4.71 12.08
N LEU A 101 -3.88 -4.30 12.29
CA LEU A 101 -3.05 -3.69 11.25
C LEU A 101 -2.83 -4.66 10.09
N GLU A 102 -2.52 -5.92 10.39
CA GLU A 102 -2.36 -6.99 9.40
C GLU A 102 -3.65 -7.23 8.61
N THR A 103 -4.80 -7.30 9.28
CA THR A 103 -6.10 -7.52 8.61
C THR A 103 -6.42 -6.37 7.66
N VAL A 104 -6.11 -5.12 8.06
CA VAL A 104 -6.30 -3.94 7.20
C VAL A 104 -5.30 -3.93 6.04
N LEU A 105 -4.05 -4.31 6.27
CA LEU A 105 -3.03 -4.42 5.21
C LEU A 105 -3.35 -5.54 4.20
N ALA A 106 -3.91 -6.66 4.65
CA ALA A 106 -4.30 -7.78 3.80
C ALA A 106 -5.49 -7.47 2.86
N LEU A 107 -6.27 -6.43 3.15
CA LEU A 107 -7.37 -5.99 2.27
C LEU A 107 -6.87 -5.32 0.98
N GLY A 108 -5.70 -4.68 1.02
CA GLY A 108 -5.09 -4.01 -0.13
C GLY A 108 -4.85 -4.94 -1.33
N PRO A 109 -4.09 -6.04 -1.18
CA PRO A 109 -3.83 -6.97 -2.28
C PRO A 109 -5.06 -7.74 -2.76
N LEU A 110 -6.15 -7.74 -2.00
CA LEU A 110 -7.45 -8.30 -2.42
C LEU A 110 -8.27 -7.32 -3.29
N GLY A 111 -7.71 -6.15 -3.63
CA GLY A 111 -8.36 -5.15 -4.48
C GLY A 111 -9.42 -4.31 -3.76
N PHE A 112 -9.53 -4.41 -2.44
CA PHE A 112 -10.45 -3.55 -1.68
C PHE A 112 -9.83 -2.17 -1.47
N GLN A 113 -10.58 -1.13 -1.83
CA GLN A 113 -10.20 0.24 -1.51
C GLN A 113 -10.20 0.44 0.00
N LEU A 114 -9.11 0.99 0.56
CA LEU A 114 -8.99 1.36 1.96
C LEU A 114 -9.85 2.59 2.25
N THR A 115 -11.14 2.34 2.48
CA THR A 115 -12.14 3.34 2.85
C THR A 115 -12.54 3.14 4.31
N THR A 116 -13.16 4.14 4.93
CA THR A 116 -13.64 4.04 6.31
C THR A 116 -14.56 2.84 6.53
N SER A 117 -15.33 2.45 5.52
CA SER A 117 -16.25 1.30 5.56
C SER A 117 -15.52 -0.04 5.53
N THR A 118 -14.47 -0.19 4.71
CA THR A 118 -13.70 -1.45 4.63
C THR A 118 -12.86 -1.66 5.89
N ILE A 119 -12.31 -0.58 6.45
CA ILE A 119 -11.62 -0.62 7.75
C ILE A 119 -12.60 -1.04 8.86
N ALA A 120 -13.80 -0.45 8.93
CA ALA A 120 -14.78 -0.82 9.95
C ALA A 120 -15.27 -2.28 9.85
N LEU A 121 -15.41 -2.81 8.63
CA LEU A 121 -15.72 -4.23 8.41
C LEU A 121 -14.60 -5.14 8.89
N ALA A 122 -13.34 -4.81 8.61
CA ALA A 122 -12.17 -5.55 9.09
C ALA A 122 -12.13 -5.58 10.62
N LEU A 123 -12.32 -4.42 11.25
CA LEU A 123 -12.37 -4.26 12.70
C LEU A 123 -13.47 -5.11 13.34
N PHE A 124 -14.66 -5.10 12.73
CA PHE A 124 -15.79 -5.90 13.20
C PHE A 124 -15.52 -7.41 13.05
N ALA A 125 -14.94 -7.85 11.94
CA ALA A 125 -14.61 -9.25 11.71
C ALA A 125 -13.61 -9.76 12.77
N VAL A 126 -12.55 -9.02 13.04
CA VAL A 126 -11.56 -9.35 14.09
C VAL A 126 -12.23 -9.40 15.47
N SER A 127 -13.10 -8.42 15.77
CA SER A 127 -13.87 -8.38 17.01
C SER A 127 -14.78 -9.61 17.19
N ALA A 128 -15.49 -10.00 16.13
CA ALA A 128 -16.38 -11.15 16.13
C ALA A 128 -15.62 -12.46 16.34
N VAL A 129 -14.45 -12.63 15.70
CA VAL A 129 -13.59 -13.80 15.87
C VAL A 129 -13.07 -13.89 17.30
N MET A 130 -12.52 -12.80 17.85
CA MET A 130 -11.98 -12.78 19.21
C MET A 130 -13.07 -13.04 20.27
N LEU A 131 -14.25 -12.44 20.12
CA LEU A 131 -15.37 -12.70 21.01
C LEU A 131 -15.88 -14.14 20.89
N SER A 132 -15.88 -14.72 19.68
CA SER A 132 -16.27 -16.12 19.46
C SER A 132 -15.30 -17.09 20.14
N LEU A 133 -13.99 -16.85 20.00
CA LEU A 133 -12.96 -17.63 20.67
C LEU A 133 -13.09 -17.54 22.19
N LEU A 134 -13.34 -16.34 22.72
CA LEU A 134 -13.58 -16.15 24.16
C LEU A 134 -14.86 -16.88 24.63
N ALA A 135 -15.95 -16.80 23.87
CA ALA A 135 -17.19 -17.50 24.17
C ALA A 135 -16.99 -19.03 24.19
N ILE A 136 -16.23 -19.57 23.23
CA ILE A 136 -15.87 -20.99 23.17
C ILE A 136 -15.01 -21.38 24.38
N HIS A 137 -14.02 -20.56 24.73
CA HIS A 137 -13.15 -20.80 25.88
C HIS A 137 -13.94 -20.85 27.20
N ILE A 138 -14.88 -19.92 27.40
CA ILE A 138 -15.75 -19.89 28.59
C ILE A 138 -16.64 -21.14 28.65
N ARG A 139 -17.23 -21.56 27.52
CA ARG A 139 -18.10 -22.76 27.46
C ARG A 139 -17.33 -24.06 27.70
N ARG A 140 -16.07 -24.13 27.27
CA ARG A 140 -15.21 -25.33 27.43
C ARG A 140 -14.52 -25.43 28.77
N SER A 141 -14.56 -24.39 29.60
CA SER A 141 -13.98 -24.42 30.95
C SER A 141 -15.00 -25.03 31.92
N PRO A 142 -14.84 -26.29 32.40
CA PRO A 142 -15.78 -26.87 33.35
C PRO A 142 -15.74 -26.08 34.67
N ARG A 143 -16.91 -25.63 35.13
CA ARG A 143 -17.11 -25.09 36.48
C ARG A 143 -16.70 -26.17 37.48
N LYS A 144 -15.50 -26.07 38.06
CA LYS A 144 -15.14 -26.84 39.27
C LYS A 144 -15.35 -25.95 40.50
N PRO A 145 -16.16 -26.38 41.49
CA PRO A 145 -16.27 -25.71 42.77
C PRO A 145 -14.99 -25.98 43.59
N GLU A 146 -14.51 -24.92 44.23
CA GLU A 146 -13.61 -24.82 45.39
C GLU A 146 -12.38 -25.75 45.57
N SER A 147 -11.27 -25.10 45.96
CA SER A 147 -10.14 -25.65 46.71
C SER A 147 -9.26 -26.73 46.04
N ARG A 148 -8.14 -26.29 45.45
CA ARG A 148 -6.78 -26.72 45.83
C ARG A 148 -5.73 -25.98 44.98
N ALA A 149 -4.63 -25.58 45.63
CA ALA A 149 -3.45 -25.02 44.98
C ALA A 149 -2.99 -25.96 43.84
N ALA A 150 -3.08 -25.49 42.60
CA ALA A 150 -2.68 -26.25 41.43
C ALA A 150 -1.16 -26.09 41.22
N PRO A 151 -0.42 -27.18 40.93
CA PRO A 151 1.00 -27.09 40.62
C PRO A 151 1.19 -26.36 39.28
N ASP A 152 2.29 -25.61 39.14
CA ASP A 152 2.64 -24.87 37.93
C ASP A 152 2.75 -25.81 36.71
N VAL A 153 1.66 -25.94 35.94
CA VAL A 153 1.61 -26.84 34.79
C VAL A 153 2.29 -26.20 33.55
N PRO A 154 3.23 -26.91 32.89
CA PRO A 154 3.98 -26.43 31.71
C PRO A 154 3.11 -26.08 30.49
N TRP A 155 1.84 -26.52 30.46
CA TRP A 155 0.84 -26.13 29.46
C TRP A 155 0.73 -24.61 29.28
N ARG A 156 0.83 -23.83 30.37
CA ARG A 156 0.78 -22.35 30.29
C ARG A 156 2.00 -21.75 29.59
N ARG A 157 3.15 -22.42 29.61
CA ARG A 157 4.35 -22.00 28.84
C ARG A 157 4.23 -22.40 27.38
N VAL A 158 3.78 -23.61 27.09
CA VAL A 158 3.58 -24.09 25.70
C VAL A 158 2.49 -23.31 24.97
N GLY A 159 1.40 -22.96 25.67
CA GLY A 159 0.35 -22.09 25.11
C GLY A 159 0.85 -20.66 24.85
N LYS A 160 1.74 -20.13 25.70
CA LYS A 160 2.37 -18.82 25.49
C LYS A 160 3.33 -18.83 24.31
N THR A 161 4.16 -19.86 24.15
CA THR A 161 5.10 -19.95 23.02
C THR A 161 4.37 -20.18 21.70
N ALA A 162 3.33 -21.01 21.68
CA ALA A 162 2.49 -21.22 20.50
C ALA A 162 1.74 -19.96 20.07
N LEU A 163 1.26 -19.17 21.04
CA LEU A 163 0.56 -17.91 20.77
C LEU A 163 1.54 -16.82 20.30
N VAL A 164 2.75 -16.76 20.86
CA VAL A 164 3.82 -15.85 20.41
C VAL A 164 4.35 -16.27 19.02
N SER A 165 4.49 -17.56 18.74
CA SER A 165 4.90 -18.02 17.41
C SER A 165 3.82 -17.75 16.37
N LEU A 166 2.54 -17.91 16.73
CA LEU A 166 1.42 -17.54 15.88
C LEU A 166 1.42 -16.03 15.63
N ALA A 167 1.59 -15.22 16.69
CA ALA A 167 1.73 -13.76 16.61
C ALA A 167 2.83 -13.31 15.65
N LEU A 168 3.99 -13.95 15.76
CA LEU A 168 5.17 -13.63 14.96
C LEU A 168 5.01 -14.07 13.51
N THR A 169 4.37 -15.22 13.26
CA THR A 169 4.08 -15.67 11.89
C THR A 169 3.04 -14.78 11.24
N THR A 170 1.98 -14.39 11.94
CA THR A 170 0.99 -13.42 11.44
C THR A 170 1.65 -12.06 11.20
N LEU A 171 2.47 -11.54 12.12
CA LEU A 171 3.23 -10.30 11.90
C LEU A 171 4.14 -10.36 10.66
N CYS A 172 4.88 -11.46 10.48
CA CYS A 172 5.78 -11.63 9.33
C CYS A 172 5.01 -11.78 8.01
N VAL A 173 3.89 -12.51 8.00
CA VAL A 173 3.02 -12.66 6.82
C VAL A 173 2.35 -11.33 6.48
N GLY A 174 1.83 -10.61 7.48
CA GLY A 174 1.27 -9.27 7.33
C GLY A 174 2.27 -8.24 6.81
N ALA A 175 3.52 -8.28 7.31
CA ALA A 175 4.60 -7.43 6.82
C ALA A 175 4.99 -7.77 5.38
N LEU A 176 5.03 -9.06 5.01
CA LEU A 176 5.31 -9.51 3.64
C LEU A 176 4.19 -9.07 2.68
N ILE A 177 2.93 -9.26 3.06
CA ILE A 177 1.76 -8.84 2.27
C ILE A 177 1.71 -7.31 2.17
N GLY A 178 2.03 -6.58 3.24
CA GLY A 178 2.14 -5.12 3.23
C GLY A 178 3.26 -4.62 2.32
N ALA A 179 4.42 -5.28 2.34
CA ALA A 179 5.53 -4.97 1.44
C ALA A 179 5.18 -5.25 -0.04
N LEU A 180 4.50 -6.36 -0.32
CA LEU A 180 3.98 -6.69 -1.65
C LEU A 180 2.88 -5.71 -2.11
N ALA A 181 2.06 -5.21 -1.19
CA ALA A 181 1.04 -4.21 -1.51
C ALA A 181 1.62 -2.79 -1.69
N MET A 182 2.75 -2.50 -1.05
CA MET A 182 3.53 -1.26 -1.26
C MET A 182 4.37 -1.29 -2.54
N GLN A 183 4.56 -2.45 -3.17
CA GLN A 183 5.02 -2.48 -4.56
C GLN A 183 3.90 -1.88 -5.41
N THR A 184 4.13 -0.65 -5.88
CA THR A 184 3.24 0.11 -6.75
C THR A 184 2.81 -0.77 -7.93
N THR A 185 1.58 -1.30 -7.86
CA THR A 185 1.03 -2.22 -8.87
C THR A 185 0.58 -1.48 -10.13
N GLN A 186 0.51 -0.15 -10.08
CA GLN A 186 0.43 0.66 -11.28
C GLN A 186 1.86 0.88 -11.77
N PRO A 187 2.28 0.25 -12.89
CA PRO A 187 3.48 0.73 -13.57
C PRO A 187 3.25 2.21 -13.85
N GLU A 188 4.12 3.06 -13.31
CA GLU A 188 4.13 4.47 -13.67
C GLU A 188 4.10 4.55 -15.20
N ARG A 189 3.16 5.33 -15.73
CA ARG A 189 3.00 5.47 -17.18
C ARG A 189 4.06 6.45 -17.64
N TYR A 190 5.07 5.94 -18.32
CA TYR A 190 6.13 6.76 -18.87
C TYR A 190 6.61 6.22 -20.20
N VAL A 191 7.24 7.11 -20.96
CA VAL A 191 7.94 6.78 -22.19
C VAL A 191 9.42 7.00 -21.94
N ASN A 192 10.22 6.02 -22.36
CA ASN A 192 11.66 6.20 -22.44
C ASN A 192 12.05 6.20 -23.91
N THR A 193 12.62 7.30 -24.39
CA THR A 193 13.13 7.38 -25.76
C THR A 193 14.64 7.43 -25.72
N ILE A 194 15.26 6.60 -26.57
CA ILE A 194 16.72 6.52 -26.69
C ILE A 194 17.12 6.72 -28.15
N LEU A 195 18.34 7.22 -28.34
CA LEU A 195 19.01 7.19 -29.64
C LEU A 195 19.55 5.78 -29.85
N THR A 196 19.23 5.16 -30.98
CA THR A 196 19.70 3.82 -31.37
C THR A 196 20.72 3.86 -32.50
N GLY A 197 20.85 5.02 -33.17
CA GLY A 197 21.87 5.24 -34.18
C GLY A 197 22.02 6.74 -34.48
N PRO A 198 23.14 7.15 -35.05
CA PRO A 198 24.28 6.33 -35.47
C PRO A 198 25.16 5.86 -34.29
N ASP A 199 25.86 4.74 -34.47
CA ASP A 199 26.89 4.26 -33.52
C ASP A 199 28.08 5.24 -33.52
N THR A 200 28.03 6.22 -32.63
CA THR A 200 29.10 7.20 -32.46
C THR A 200 30.16 6.68 -31.48
N ALA A 201 31.45 6.81 -31.83
CA ALA A 201 32.56 6.48 -30.93
C ALA A 201 32.58 7.30 -29.63
N ILE A 202 31.90 8.45 -29.61
CA ILE A 202 31.72 9.32 -28.45
C ILE A 202 30.22 9.49 -28.24
N ALA A 203 29.72 9.08 -27.07
CA ALA A 203 28.30 9.16 -26.75
C ALA A 203 27.73 10.56 -26.99
N GLY A 204 26.81 10.67 -27.94
CA GLY A 204 26.12 11.93 -28.25
C GLY A 204 26.92 12.92 -29.10
N GLN A 205 28.02 12.53 -29.75
CA GLN A 205 28.73 13.37 -30.71
C GLN A 205 28.93 12.68 -32.06
N LEU A 206 28.39 13.29 -33.12
CA LEU A 206 28.46 12.80 -34.49
C LEU A 206 29.32 13.72 -35.34
N ALA A 207 30.39 13.20 -35.97
CA ALA A 207 31.26 13.97 -36.86
C ALA A 207 30.87 13.73 -38.32
N VAL A 208 30.66 14.81 -39.08
CA VAL A 208 30.18 14.76 -40.47
C VAL A 208 30.83 15.84 -41.34
N ALA A 209 30.85 15.61 -42.65
CA ALA A 209 31.28 16.60 -43.62
C ALA A 209 30.18 17.66 -43.87
N PRO A 210 30.53 18.87 -44.32
CA PRO A 210 29.56 19.88 -44.73
C PRO A 210 28.59 19.35 -45.79
N GLY A 211 27.30 19.56 -45.60
CA GLY A 211 26.26 19.16 -46.56
C GLY A 211 26.04 17.65 -46.71
N SER A 212 26.71 16.80 -45.91
CA SER A 212 26.50 15.36 -45.98
C SER A 212 25.14 14.95 -45.40
N PRO A 213 24.51 13.86 -45.88
CA PRO A 213 23.31 13.33 -45.26
C PRO A 213 23.60 12.83 -43.84
N VAL A 214 22.67 13.10 -42.92
CA VAL A 214 22.71 12.69 -41.52
C VAL A 214 21.42 11.94 -41.23
N ASP A 215 21.55 10.68 -40.82
CA ASP A 215 20.44 9.83 -40.40
C ASP A 215 20.59 9.52 -38.91
N ILE A 216 19.58 9.85 -38.12
CA ILE A 216 19.53 9.60 -36.68
C ILE A 216 18.34 8.71 -36.38
N GLU A 217 18.61 7.56 -35.77
CA GLU A 217 17.61 6.59 -35.38
C GLU A 217 17.30 6.71 -33.89
N TRP A 218 16.02 6.58 -33.56
CA TRP A 218 15.54 6.56 -32.19
C TRP A 218 14.52 5.45 -31.98
N THR A 219 14.46 4.97 -30.74
CA THR A 219 13.43 4.03 -30.30
C THR A 219 12.77 4.57 -29.04
N SER A 220 11.44 4.65 -29.06
CA SER A 220 10.61 4.97 -27.90
C SER A 220 10.03 3.68 -27.33
N TYR A 221 10.13 3.51 -26.02
CA TYR A 221 9.54 2.40 -25.24
C TYR A 221 8.43 2.92 -24.35
N SER A 222 7.26 2.28 -24.38
CA SER A 222 6.15 2.62 -23.48
C SER A 222 6.09 1.65 -22.30
N TYR A 223 5.94 2.19 -21.09
CA TYR A 223 5.75 1.44 -19.87
C TYR A 223 4.35 1.74 -19.33
N GLY A 224 3.60 0.69 -19.00
CA GLY A 224 2.23 0.81 -18.49
C GLY A 224 1.12 1.02 -19.54
N PHE A 225 1.44 1.24 -20.82
CA PHE A 225 0.45 1.40 -21.91
C PHE A 225 1.01 0.98 -23.27
N LEU A 226 0.13 0.83 -24.28
CA LEU A 226 0.52 0.57 -25.68
C LEU A 226 0.53 1.89 -26.46
N PHE A 227 1.52 2.10 -27.33
CA PHE A 227 1.51 3.28 -28.18
C PHE A 227 0.25 3.32 -29.07
N PRO A 228 -0.32 4.52 -29.33
CA PRO A 228 -1.40 4.68 -30.29
C PRO A 228 -0.97 4.28 -31.71
N THR A 229 -1.92 3.84 -32.53
CA THR A 229 -1.69 3.56 -33.96
C THR A 229 -1.44 4.82 -34.79
N LEU A 230 -1.87 5.98 -34.28
CA LEU A 230 -1.58 7.28 -34.87
C LEU A 230 -0.07 7.57 -34.77
N PRO A 231 0.57 8.08 -35.83
CA PRO A 231 1.98 8.42 -35.79
C PRO A 231 2.25 9.55 -34.78
N PRO A 232 3.41 9.56 -34.11
CA PRO A 232 3.82 10.67 -33.25
C PRO A 232 4.14 11.89 -34.11
N ASP A 233 4.03 13.07 -33.50
CA ASP A 233 4.55 14.30 -34.07
C ASP A 233 6.05 14.40 -33.73
N VAL A 234 6.89 14.60 -34.73
CA VAL A 234 8.35 14.61 -34.58
C VAL A 234 8.89 15.88 -35.20
N SER A 235 9.70 16.59 -34.44
CA SER A 235 10.39 17.79 -34.91
C SER A 235 11.87 17.72 -34.58
N ALA A 236 12.68 18.44 -35.35
CA ALA A 236 14.11 18.53 -35.13
C ALA A 236 14.61 19.96 -35.31
N THR A 237 15.66 20.32 -34.56
CA THR A 237 16.39 21.58 -34.71
C THR A 237 17.89 21.35 -34.69
N ILE A 238 18.64 22.14 -35.45
CA ILE A 238 20.11 22.14 -35.54
C ILE A 238 20.59 23.54 -35.21
N GLY A 239 21.33 23.68 -34.11
CA GLY A 239 21.72 25.01 -33.60
C GLY A 239 20.53 25.91 -33.24
N GLY A 240 19.35 25.32 -32.99
CA GLY A 240 18.10 26.05 -32.71
C GLY A 240 17.28 26.43 -33.95
N VAL A 241 17.71 26.05 -35.16
CA VAL A 241 17.00 26.33 -36.42
C VAL A 241 16.50 25.01 -37.03
N SER A 242 15.38 25.05 -37.77
CA SER A 242 14.88 23.88 -38.49
C SER A 242 15.91 23.40 -39.53
N PRO A 243 16.13 22.07 -39.68
CA PRO A 243 17.04 21.52 -40.69
C PRO A 243 16.59 21.88 -42.11
N THR A 244 17.52 21.82 -43.05
CA THR A 244 17.20 21.83 -44.48
C THR A 244 16.66 20.45 -44.88
N ASP A 245 15.49 20.43 -45.52
CA ASP A 245 14.80 19.23 -46.02
C ASP A 245 14.69 18.05 -45.03
N PRO A 246 14.17 18.26 -43.80
CA PRO A 246 14.06 17.19 -42.83
C PRO A 246 13.05 16.15 -43.30
N ARG A 247 13.41 14.87 -43.16
CA ARG A 247 12.51 13.74 -43.38
C ARG A 247 12.38 12.95 -42.09
N PHE A 248 11.13 12.69 -41.72
CA PHE A 248 10.77 11.92 -40.54
C PHE A 248 10.09 10.64 -41.01
N VAL A 249 10.64 9.50 -40.62
CA VAL A 249 10.08 8.19 -40.91
C VAL A 249 9.83 7.49 -39.60
N THR A 250 8.62 6.97 -39.40
CA THR A 250 8.24 6.23 -38.19
C THR A 250 7.62 4.90 -38.57
N THR A 251 7.95 3.84 -37.84
CA THR A 251 7.30 2.55 -37.99
C THR A 251 6.01 2.49 -37.17
N PRO A 252 5.07 1.60 -37.53
CA PRO A 252 3.95 1.26 -36.64
C PRO A 252 4.47 0.70 -35.31
N PRO A 253 3.80 0.98 -34.18
CA PRO A 253 4.19 0.42 -32.91
C PRO A 253 4.18 -1.10 -32.91
N THR A 254 5.20 -1.69 -32.30
CA THR A 254 5.32 -3.14 -32.12
C THR A 254 4.91 -3.51 -30.69
N ALA A 255 4.10 -4.56 -30.55
CA ALA A 255 3.71 -5.14 -29.26
C ALA A 255 3.38 -6.64 -29.43
N PRO A 256 3.75 -7.51 -28.46
CA PRO A 256 4.65 -7.24 -27.34
C PRO A 256 6.08 -7.02 -27.85
N PHE A 257 6.78 -6.03 -27.28
CA PHE A 257 8.09 -5.64 -27.79
C PHE A 257 9.22 -6.57 -27.30
N ASP A 258 9.24 -6.96 -26.03
CA ASP A 258 10.21 -7.92 -25.48
C ASP A 258 9.70 -8.48 -24.14
N THR A 259 10.04 -9.73 -23.81
CA THR A 259 9.75 -10.35 -22.49
C THR A 259 10.80 -10.02 -21.44
N ASN A 260 11.99 -9.52 -21.84
CA ASN A 260 13.09 -9.20 -20.92
C ASN A 260 13.06 -7.75 -20.42
N THR A 261 12.24 -6.89 -21.02
CA THR A 261 11.99 -5.53 -20.54
C THR A 261 10.53 -5.41 -20.12
N ASN A 262 10.23 -4.55 -19.13
CA ASN A 262 8.84 -4.25 -18.75
C ASN A 262 8.13 -3.34 -19.77
N ALA A 263 8.72 -3.11 -20.95
CA ALA A 263 8.14 -2.29 -22.01
C ALA A 263 6.98 -3.05 -22.66
N ARG A 264 5.83 -2.38 -22.82
CA ARG A 264 4.64 -3.01 -23.41
C ARG A 264 4.59 -2.84 -24.93
N SER A 265 5.15 -1.75 -25.42
CA SER A 265 5.25 -1.45 -26.85
C SER A 265 6.52 -0.66 -27.14
N ALA A 266 6.99 -0.74 -28.37
CA ALA A 266 8.02 0.17 -28.87
C ALA A 266 7.64 0.75 -30.22
N GLN A 267 8.18 1.92 -30.51
CA GLN A 267 8.07 2.57 -31.80
C GLN A 267 9.45 3.08 -32.22
N VAL A 268 9.81 2.81 -33.47
CA VAL A 268 11.10 3.18 -34.05
C VAL A 268 10.86 4.33 -35.02
N GLY A 269 11.80 5.26 -35.07
CA GLY A 269 11.80 6.30 -36.09
C GLY A 269 13.20 6.74 -36.48
N THR A 270 13.26 7.41 -37.63
CA THR A 270 14.47 7.96 -38.21
C THR A 270 14.23 9.41 -38.59
N VAL A 271 15.19 10.26 -38.26
CA VAL A 271 15.25 11.66 -38.68
C VAL A 271 16.43 11.81 -39.63
N SER A 272 16.14 12.22 -40.87
CA SER A 272 17.14 12.43 -41.92
C SER A 272 17.20 13.90 -42.32
N PHE A 273 18.38 14.47 -42.44
CA PHE A 273 18.59 15.86 -42.91
C PHE A 273 19.99 16.06 -43.49
N LEU A 274 20.27 17.24 -44.05
CA LEU A 274 21.62 17.63 -44.49
C LEU A 274 22.38 18.39 -43.39
N ALA A 275 23.64 18.03 -43.18
CA ALA A 275 24.53 18.74 -42.27
C ALA A 275 24.71 20.20 -42.69
N PRO A 276 24.84 21.16 -41.75
CA PRO A 276 25.17 22.54 -42.07
C PRO A 276 26.44 22.66 -42.92
N ASN A 277 26.48 23.64 -43.82
CA ASN A 277 27.66 23.87 -44.68
C ASN A 277 28.81 24.56 -43.93
N GLU A 278 28.49 25.28 -42.86
CA GLU A 278 29.48 25.98 -42.06
C GLU A 278 30.12 25.04 -41.03
N PRO A 279 31.47 24.92 -40.99
CA PRO A 279 32.16 24.14 -39.97
C PRO A 279 31.82 24.65 -38.56
N GLY A 280 31.57 23.72 -37.64
CA GLY A 280 31.16 24.09 -36.28
C GLY A 280 30.56 22.93 -35.49
N ARG A 281 30.26 23.20 -34.22
CA ARG A 281 29.52 22.26 -33.36
C ARG A 281 28.09 22.74 -33.20
N TYR A 282 27.14 21.93 -33.63
CA TYR A 282 25.71 22.23 -33.59
C TYR A 282 25.01 21.30 -32.61
N ARG A 283 24.16 21.85 -31.76
CA ARG A 283 23.23 21.06 -30.95
C ARG A 283 22.08 20.61 -31.84
N VAL A 284 21.88 19.31 -31.96
CA VAL A 284 20.70 18.73 -32.60
C VAL A 284 19.74 18.30 -31.52
N ALA A 285 18.54 18.87 -31.51
CA ALA A 285 17.46 18.47 -30.61
C ALA A 285 16.33 17.86 -31.44
N ILE A 286 15.86 16.68 -31.03
CA ILE A 286 14.74 15.95 -31.65
C ILE A 286 13.66 15.85 -30.59
N ASP A 287 12.50 16.45 -30.86
CA ASP A 287 11.35 16.43 -29.97
C ASP A 287 10.29 15.50 -30.53
N ILE A 288 9.86 14.54 -29.72
CA ILE A 288 8.89 13.51 -30.08
C ILE A 288 7.67 13.65 -29.17
N VAL A 289 6.53 13.93 -29.77
CA VAL A 289 5.24 14.09 -29.09
C VAL A 289 4.32 12.96 -29.52
N ILE A 290 4.02 12.05 -28.60
CA ILE A 290 3.10 10.96 -28.88
C ILE A 290 1.66 11.47 -29.02
N ALA A 291 0.89 10.81 -29.88
CA ALA A 291 -0.53 11.12 -30.04
C ALA A 291 -1.29 10.95 -28.71
N GLN A 292 -2.16 11.90 -28.39
CA GLN A 292 -2.95 11.90 -27.16
C GLN A 292 -4.19 11.01 -27.33
N THR A 293 -4.30 9.99 -26.49
CA THR A 293 -5.43 9.07 -26.33
C THR A 293 -5.76 8.96 -24.85
N PRO A 294 -6.90 8.39 -24.44
CA PRO A 294 -7.22 8.18 -23.02
C PRO A 294 -6.11 7.45 -22.22
N ASP A 295 -5.30 6.64 -22.90
CA ASP A 295 -4.21 5.89 -22.27
C ASP A 295 -2.90 6.69 -22.16
N THR A 296 -2.70 7.71 -23.00
CA THR A 296 -1.48 8.54 -23.07
C THR A 296 -1.63 9.93 -22.44
N VAL A 297 -2.82 10.26 -21.91
CA VAL A 297 -3.05 11.53 -21.19
C VAL A 297 -2.02 11.70 -20.07
N GLY A 298 -1.33 12.84 -20.08
CA GLY A 298 -0.33 13.20 -19.07
C GLY A 298 1.09 12.70 -19.38
N VAL A 299 1.30 11.97 -20.47
CA VAL A 299 2.65 11.68 -20.97
C VAL A 299 3.15 12.92 -21.72
N GLY A 300 4.22 13.52 -21.19
CA GLY A 300 4.86 14.70 -21.77
C GLY A 300 5.69 14.38 -23.02
N PRO A 301 6.17 15.42 -23.73
CA PRO A 301 7.07 15.25 -24.86
C PRO A 301 8.41 14.65 -24.41
N THR A 302 9.05 13.89 -25.29
CA THR A 302 10.42 13.41 -25.08
C THR A 302 11.38 14.17 -25.99
N SER A 303 12.45 14.72 -25.41
CA SER A 303 13.48 15.45 -26.15
C SER A 303 14.79 14.67 -26.13
N LEU A 304 15.31 14.33 -27.31
CA LEU A 304 16.64 13.76 -27.50
C LEU A 304 17.60 14.86 -27.93
N VAL A 305 18.83 14.79 -27.43
CA VAL A 305 19.87 15.78 -27.73
C VAL A 305 21.16 15.08 -28.12
N LEU A 306 21.75 15.51 -29.22
CA LEU A 306 23.10 15.12 -29.65
C LEU A 306 23.85 16.33 -30.22
N TYR A 307 25.16 16.21 -30.34
CA TYR A 307 26.02 17.25 -30.90
C TYR A 307 26.59 16.81 -32.25
N LEU A 308 26.31 17.59 -33.28
CA LEU A 308 26.86 17.41 -34.62
C LEU A 308 28.12 18.26 -34.76
N SER A 309 29.25 17.63 -35.07
CA SER A 309 30.52 18.30 -35.35
C SER A 309 30.76 18.29 -36.85
N VAL A 310 30.59 19.44 -37.50
CA VAL A 310 30.86 19.63 -38.92
C VAL A 310 32.32 20.04 -39.09
N ALA A 311 33.11 19.21 -39.77
CA ALA A 311 34.52 19.46 -40.07
C ALA A 311 34.80 19.25 -41.56
N PRO A 312 35.67 20.07 -42.17
CA PRO A 312 36.01 19.98 -43.59
C PRO A 312 36.78 18.68 -43.94
#